data_AF-A0A0K2Y515-F1
#
_entry.id   AF-A0A0K2Y515-F1
#
_cell.length_a   1.000
_cell.length_b   1.000
_cell.length_c   1.000
_cell.angle_alpha   90.00
_cell.angle_beta   90.00
_cell.angle_gamma   90.00
#
_symmetry.space_group_name_H-M   'P 1'
#
loop_
_entity.id
_entity.type
_entity.pdbx_description
1 polymer ?
#
loop_
_entity_poly.entity_id
_entity_poly.type
_entity_poly.pdbx_seq_one_letter_code
_entity_poly.pdbx_strand_id
1 'polypeptide(L)'
;MQNLLQNPHIPLTQINTHYIKDMSYLFCLQGPLAKKGICTPYREDFKGIGKWDVSHVENMEGMFMNQMRFNEPLRSWNTSRVKNFSYMFANATSFNQPINNWNTSRGVDFSYMFANATSFNQPINNWNTSRGVDFSYMFYHARAFNQPLSRWNRKHIATPKNFSYMFANATHFRQDISQWKNLEQANTQGIFLGSPLEGTKIQSQKTRKTLHTQAQREMQGMSPPNVLRYLHYPQTKAELTALINDPKIPLASIDTSLIEDMSYLSCDKNNTYARLKQLPIKNGSLWAKQDKEYSQLLNLFENCHTSSTRTDLNGIETWNVSHVKNMEAMFMGREVNVALNSWDTSGVTNMKGMFALASFNQPLDDWEMQHVQDTSFMFYGCRDFNQNLNHWNVEYVRNMSYMFSLTYSFNGDITHWKLSNATNLQGMFKYATAFNRPIQGWDVSHVENMSYLFYGAFAFNQPLNEWDTSHVTDMHKMFFFAKSFNQPLDDWDITHVRNMYQMFAYAKSFNQDLSGWRLHNANTRCMFFQAIKMRSPSPKTFFKSIGSCG
;
A
#
# COMPACT_ATOMS: atom_id res chain seq x y z
N MET A 1 -22.91 -21.56 -9.93
CA MET A 1 -23.61 -20.28 -10.17
C MET A 1 -22.61 -19.14 -10.40
N GLN A 2 -21.73 -18.82 -9.45
CA GLN A 2 -20.74 -17.74 -9.60
C GLN A 2 -19.91 -17.81 -10.89
N ASN A 3 -19.40 -18.98 -11.29
CA ASN A 3 -18.67 -19.15 -12.56
C ASN A 3 -19.51 -18.75 -13.79
N LEU A 4 -20.82 -19.01 -13.79
CA LEU A 4 -21.71 -18.58 -14.89
C LEU A 4 -21.90 -17.07 -14.87
N LEU A 5 -21.98 -16.47 -13.67
CA LEU A 5 -22.14 -15.03 -13.51
C LEU A 5 -20.87 -14.25 -13.87
N GLN A 6 -19.69 -14.82 -13.62
CA GLN A 6 -18.39 -14.24 -13.98
C GLN A 6 -18.15 -14.21 -15.49
N ASN A 7 -18.84 -15.07 -16.26
CA ASN A 7 -18.74 -15.05 -17.71
C ASN A 7 -19.61 -13.92 -18.30
N PRO A 8 -19.01 -12.88 -18.91
CA PRO A 8 -19.76 -11.74 -19.47
C PRO A 8 -20.57 -12.13 -20.72
N HIS A 9 -20.25 -13.27 -21.35
CA HIS A 9 -20.95 -13.75 -22.54
C HIS A 9 -22.21 -14.56 -22.22
N ILE A 10 -22.49 -14.84 -20.95
CA ILE A 10 -23.71 -15.53 -20.52
C ILE A 10 -24.74 -14.47 -20.08
N PRO A 11 -25.82 -14.24 -20.85
CA PRO A 11 -26.91 -13.37 -20.43
C PRO A 11 -27.58 -13.91 -19.17
N LEU A 12 -27.95 -13.04 -18.23
CA LEU A 12 -28.62 -13.45 -16.99
C LEU A 12 -29.94 -14.19 -17.26
N THR A 13 -30.61 -13.89 -18.37
CA THR A 13 -31.86 -14.54 -18.77
C THR A 13 -31.72 -16.03 -19.07
N GLN A 14 -30.51 -16.52 -19.31
CA GLN A 14 -30.23 -17.95 -19.56
C GLN A 14 -29.93 -18.73 -18.28
N ILE A 15 -29.76 -18.04 -17.15
CA ILE A 15 -29.37 -18.66 -15.89
C ILE A 15 -30.63 -19.05 -15.11
N ASN A 16 -30.78 -20.35 -14.86
CA ASN A 16 -31.88 -20.89 -14.06
C ASN A 16 -31.59 -20.77 -12.55
N THR A 17 -32.43 -20.02 -11.84
CA THR A 17 -32.32 -19.78 -10.38
C THR A 17 -33.23 -20.66 -9.53
N HIS A 18 -34.01 -21.56 -10.13
CA HIS A 18 -35.12 -22.27 -9.46
C HIS A 18 -34.72 -22.99 -8.16
N TYR A 19 -33.50 -23.54 -8.09
CA TYR A 19 -33.02 -24.30 -6.95
C TYR A 19 -32.18 -23.49 -5.94
N ILE A 20 -31.99 -22.19 -6.19
CA ILE A 20 -31.13 -21.34 -5.37
C ILE A 20 -31.96 -20.72 -4.26
N LYS A 21 -31.77 -21.18 -3.02
CA LYS A 21 -32.41 -20.62 -1.83
C LYS A 21 -31.61 -19.49 -1.17
N ASP A 22 -30.30 -19.49 -1.38
CA ASP A 22 -29.38 -18.50 -0.84
C ASP A 22 -28.68 -17.78 -2.00
N MET A 23 -29.00 -16.48 -2.14
CA MET A 23 -28.39 -15.58 -3.10
C MET A 23 -27.49 -14.55 -2.41
N SER A 24 -27.00 -14.86 -1.20
CA SER A 24 -26.13 -13.95 -0.48
C SER A 24 -24.84 -13.71 -1.25
N TYR A 25 -24.44 -12.43 -1.34
CA TYR A 25 -23.22 -11.96 -1.99
C TYR A 25 -23.00 -12.54 -3.40
N LEU A 26 -24.10 -12.81 -4.11
CA LEU A 26 -24.08 -13.56 -5.36
C LEU A 26 -23.22 -12.90 -6.44
N PHE A 27 -23.11 -11.57 -6.43
CA PHE A 27 -22.30 -10.77 -7.36
C PHE A 27 -20.99 -10.26 -6.75
N CYS A 28 -20.58 -10.86 -5.64
CA CYS A 28 -19.34 -10.56 -4.93
C CYS A 28 -18.36 -11.72 -5.09
N LEU A 29 -17.08 -11.41 -5.33
CA LEU A 29 -16.04 -12.42 -5.20
C LEU A 29 -15.94 -12.81 -3.71
N GLN A 30 -16.37 -14.02 -3.36
CA GLN A 30 -16.21 -14.57 -2.02
C GLN A 30 -14.93 -15.40 -1.94
N GLY A 31 -13.89 -14.87 -1.28
CA GLY A 31 -12.87 -15.68 -0.61
C GLY A 31 -13.32 -16.03 0.82
N PRO A 32 -12.70 -17.01 1.51
CA PRO A 32 -13.26 -17.59 2.73
C PRO A 32 -12.93 -16.75 3.96
N LEU A 33 -13.68 -15.67 4.22
CA LEU A 33 -13.80 -15.11 5.56
C LEU A 33 -15.27 -14.72 5.84
N ALA A 34 -15.92 -15.58 6.60
CA ALA A 34 -17.21 -15.33 7.21
C ALA A 34 -17.06 -14.24 8.28
N LYS A 35 -17.32 -12.98 7.91
CA LYS A 35 -17.95 -11.89 8.69
C LYS A 35 -17.43 -10.53 8.22
N LYS A 36 -18.38 -9.62 7.96
CA LYS A 36 -18.26 -8.17 7.68
C LYS A 36 -18.11 -7.75 6.22
N GLY A 37 -19.22 -7.70 5.46
CA GLY A 37 -19.44 -6.68 4.43
C GLY A 37 -18.39 -6.51 3.30
N ILE A 38 -17.66 -7.56 2.93
CA ILE A 38 -16.66 -7.52 1.85
C ILE A 38 -17.35 -7.92 0.54
N CYS A 39 -17.39 -7.02 -0.45
CA CYS A 39 -17.89 -7.32 -1.79
C CYS A 39 -17.07 -6.61 -2.88
N THR A 40 -16.26 -7.37 -3.62
CA THR A 40 -15.64 -6.89 -4.86
C THR A 40 -16.54 -7.28 -6.04
N PRO A 41 -17.12 -6.32 -6.79
CA PRO A 41 -18.01 -6.60 -7.90
C PRO A 41 -17.23 -7.17 -9.09
N TYR A 42 -17.78 -8.19 -9.76
CA TYR A 42 -17.14 -8.78 -10.96
C TYR A 42 -18.02 -8.76 -12.22
N ARG A 43 -19.25 -8.23 -12.12
CA ARG A 43 -20.20 -8.15 -13.23
C ARG A 43 -20.70 -6.73 -13.37
N GLU A 44 -20.63 -6.18 -14.59
CA GLU A 44 -21.13 -4.84 -14.89
C GLU A 44 -22.51 -4.85 -15.59
N ASP A 45 -22.82 -5.90 -16.36
CA ASP A 45 -24.10 -6.03 -17.06
C ASP A 45 -25.10 -6.88 -16.27
N PHE A 46 -26.20 -6.23 -15.88
CA PHE A 46 -27.31 -6.83 -15.15
C PHE A 46 -28.58 -6.97 -15.99
N LYS A 47 -28.54 -6.70 -17.30
CA LYS A 47 -29.72 -6.80 -18.17
C LYS A 47 -30.39 -8.16 -18.06
N GLY A 48 -31.70 -8.12 -17.83
CA GLY A 48 -32.53 -9.32 -17.74
C GLY A 48 -32.58 -9.98 -16.36
N ILE A 49 -31.85 -9.45 -15.34
CA ILE A 49 -31.92 -9.93 -13.95
C ILE A 49 -33.36 -9.97 -13.40
N GLY A 50 -34.21 -9.03 -13.82
CA GLY A 50 -35.61 -8.96 -13.44
C GLY A 50 -36.45 -10.18 -13.87
N LYS A 51 -35.97 -10.98 -14.83
CA LYS A 51 -36.66 -12.20 -15.29
C LYS A 51 -36.41 -13.43 -14.41
N TRP A 52 -35.51 -13.34 -13.42
CA TRP A 52 -35.24 -14.45 -12.51
C TRP A 52 -36.45 -14.78 -11.65
N ASP A 53 -36.70 -16.08 -11.48
CA ASP A 53 -37.63 -16.58 -10.47
C ASP A 53 -36.91 -16.66 -9.12
N VAL A 54 -37.29 -15.75 -8.22
CA VAL A 54 -36.77 -15.67 -6.84
C VAL A 54 -37.82 -16.11 -5.80
N SER A 55 -38.94 -16.68 -6.22
CA SER A 55 -40.04 -17.07 -5.32
C SER A 55 -39.66 -18.13 -4.27
N HIS A 56 -38.53 -18.81 -4.50
CA HIS A 56 -37.97 -19.86 -3.65
C HIS A 56 -36.88 -19.35 -2.69
N VAL A 57 -36.39 -18.13 -2.89
CA VAL A 57 -35.21 -17.58 -2.19
C VAL A 57 -35.56 -17.20 -0.75
N GLU A 58 -34.68 -17.55 0.18
CA GLU A 58 -34.78 -17.27 1.62
C GLU A 58 -33.72 -16.27 2.12
N ASN A 59 -32.57 -16.16 1.44
CA ASN A 59 -31.47 -15.25 1.81
C ASN A 59 -31.00 -14.42 0.61
N MET A 60 -30.97 -13.09 0.74
CA MET A 60 -30.49 -12.12 -0.25
C MET A 60 -29.42 -11.18 0.32
N GLU A 61 -28.76 -11.58 1.40
CA GLU A 61 -27.75 -10.75 2.08
C GLU A 61 -26.67 -10.27 1.12
N GLY A 62 -26.42 -8.97 1.03
CA GLY A 62 -25.32 -8.42 0.23
C GLY A 62 -25.38 -8.72 -1.27
N MET A 63 -26.52 -9.18 -1.80
CA MET A 63 -26.62 -9.66 -3.19
C MET A 63 -26.08 -8.63 -4.19
N PHE A 64 -26.43 -7.35 -4.04
CA PHE A 64 -25.97 -6.23 -4.88
C PHE A 64 -25.09 -5.24 -4.10
N MET A 65 -24.42 -5.70 -3.04
CA MET A 65 -23.49 -4.86 -2.29
C MET A 65 -22.38 -4.33 -3.21
N ASN A 66 -21.98 -3.06 -3.04
CA ASN A 66 -20.95 -2.37 -3.83
C ASN A 66 -21.20 -2.32 -5.36
N GLN A 67 -22.39 -2.69 -5.84
CA GLN A 67 -22.75 -2.56 -7.25
C GLN A 67 -23.17 -1.11 -7.56
N MET A 68 -22.20 -0.18 -7.56
CA MET A 68 -22.44 1.27 -7.61
C MET A 68 -23.32 1.72 -8.78
N ARG A 69 -23.25 1.05 -9.93
CA ARG A 69 -24.02 1.35 -11.15
C ARG A 69 -25.30 0.53 -11.30
N PHE A 70 -25.58 -0.39 -10.39
CA PHE A 70 -26.75 -1.26 -10.49
C PHE A 70 -28.05 -0.45 -10.37
N ASN A 71 -28.90 -0.56 -11.38
CA ASN A 71 -30.20 0.11 -11.42
C ASN A 71 -31.22 -0.61 -12.31
N GLU A 72 -31.14 -1.95 -12.37
CA GLU A 72 -32.04 -2.78 -13.20
C GLU A 72 -33.38 -3.07 -12.53
N PRO A 73 -34.48 -3.21 -13.29
CA PRO A 73 -35.81 -3.38 -12.73
C PRO A 73 -35.97 -4.73 -12.01
N LEU A 74 -36.37 -4.68 -10.74
CA LEU A 74 -36.64 -5.85 -9.89
C LEU A 74 -38.11 -6.02 -9.50
N ARG A 75 -39.00 -5.24 -10.11
CA ARG A 75 -40.42 -5.19 -9.74
C ARG A 75 -41.12 -6.55 -9.88
N SER A 76 -40.73 -7.40 -10.82
CA SER A 76 -41.35 -8.72 -11.04
C SER A 76 -41.05 -9.76 -9.96
N TRP A 77 -40.11 -9.48 -9.06
CA TRP A 77 -39.63 -10.47 -8.09
C TRP A 77 -40.64 -10.77 -6.98
N ASN A 78 -40.83 -12.07 -6.71
CA ASN A 78 -41.61 -12.55 -5.57
C ASN A 78 -40.69 -12.81 -4.37
N THR A 79 -40.63 -11.87 -3.43
CA THR A 79 -39.76 -11.95 -2.24
C THR A 79 -40.43 -12.56 -1.00
N SER A 80 -41.62 -13.19 -1.16
CA SER A 80 -42.45 -13.65 -0.04
C SER A 80 -41.81 -14.69 0.90
N ARG A 81 -40.72 -15.33 0.46
CA ARG A 81 -39.96 -16.31 1.26
C ARG A 81 -38.68 -15.75 1.91
N VAL A 82 -38.23 -14.57 1.50
CA VAL A 82 -36.95 -14.00 1.92
C VAL A 82 -37.01 -13.56 3.40
N LYS A 83 -35.99 -13.97 4.16
CA LYS A 83 -35.81 -13.69 5.60
C LYS A 83 -34.69 -12.69 5.84
N ASN A 84 -33.62 -12.72 5.05
CA ASN A 84 -32.45 -11.84 5.23
C ASN A 84 -32.28 -10.95 3.99
N PHE A 85 -32.40 -9.64 4.19
CA PHE A 85 -32.19 -8.57 3.20
C PHE A 85 -30.98 -7.68 3.56
N SER A 86 -30.22 -8.04 4.60
CA SER A 86 -29.13 -7.21 5.08
C SER A 86 -28.10 -6.93 3.98
N TYR A 87 -27.52 -5.73 3.94
CA TYR A 87 -26.56 -5.29 2.94
C TYR A 87 -26.98 -5.38 1.45
N MET A 88 -28.23 -5.78 1.13
CA MET A 88 -28.61 -6.19 -0.24
C MET A 88 -28.28 -5.14 -1.30
N PHE A 89 -28.45 -3.85 -0.99
CA PHE A 89 -28.11 -2.70 -1.84
C PHE A 89 -27.13 -1.75 -1.16
N ALA A 90 -26.35 -2.23 -0.18
CA ALA A 90 -25.33 -1.41 0.46
C ALA A 90 -24.35 -0.91 -0.61
N ASN A 91 -24.15 0.41 -0.66
CA ASN A 91 -23.28 1.11 -1.60
C ASN A 91 -23.70 0.98 -3.08
N ALA A 92 -24.95 0.56 -3.37
CA ALA A 92 -25.53 0.63 -4.71
C ALA A 92 -26.00 2.07 -4.99
N THR A 93 -25.06 3.01 -5.14
CA THR A 93 -25.30 4.46 -5.17
C THR A 93 -26.29 4.91 -6.24
N SER A 94 -26.38 4.20 -7.38
CA SER A 94 -27.29 4.52 -8.49
C SER A 94 -28.67 3.85 -8.38
N PHE A 95 -28.86 2.92 -7.45
CA PHE A 95 -30.08 2.13 -7.38
C PHE A 95 -31.28 2.98 -6.94
N ASN A 96 -32.32 3.01 -7.77
CA ASN A 96 -33.57 3.72 -7.49
C ASN A 96 -34.77 3.08 -8.19
N GLN A 97 -34.77 1.76 -8.38
CA GLN A 97 -35.86 1.04 -9.06
C GLN A 97 -37.03 0.71 -8.12
N PRO A 98 -38.28 0.74 -8.61
CA PRO A 98 -39.46 0.50 -7.78
C PRO A 98 -39.50 -0.94 -7.26
N ILE A 99 -39.52 -1.07 -5.93
CA ILE A 99 -39.59 -2.34 -5.18
C ILE A 99 -40.77 -2.35 -4.18
N ASN A 100 -41.69 -1.41 -4.33
CA ASN A 100 -42.82 -1.21 -3.42
C ASN A 100 -43.83 -2.37 -3.40
N ASN A 101 -43.79 -3.25 -4.39
CA ASN A 101 -44.67 -4.42 -4.51
C ASN A 101 -44.09 -5.71 -3.88
N TRP A 102 -42.86 -5.66 -3.38
CA TRP A 102 -42.24 -6.79 -2.70
C TRP A 102 -42.99 -7.19 -1.44
N ASN A 103 -43.08 -8.50 -1.21
CA ASN A 103 -43.68 -9.06 0.00
C ASN A 103 -42.61 -9.31 1.06
N THR A 104 -42.47 -8.37 1.98
CA THR A 104 -41.47 -8.41 3.07
C THR A 104 -41.96 -9.06 4.36
N SER A 105 -43.15 -9.68 4.36
CA SER A 105 -43.79 -10.22 5.58
C SER A 105 -43.01 -11.30 6.33
N ARG A 106 -42.02 -11.94 5.67
CA ARG A 106 -41.11 -12.91 6.28
C ARG A 106 -39.72 -12.36 6.62
N GLY A 107 -39.42 -11.11 6.27
CA GLY A 107 -38.13 -10.48 6.51
C GLY A 107 -37.86 -10.28 8.00
N VAL A 108 -36.65 -10.65 8.42
CA VAL A 108 -36.14 -10.60 9.80
C VAL A 108 -35.01 -9.59 9.92
N ASP A 109 -34.07 -9.57 8.97
CA ASP A 109 -32.91 -8.67 8.98
C ASP A 109 -32.91 -7.77 7.75
N PHE A 110 -32.89 -6.46 7.98
CA PHE A 110 -32.81 -5.39 6.99
C PHE A 110 -31.60 -4.46 7.24
N SER A 111 -30.68 -4.87 8.12
CA SER A 111 -29.53 -4.06 8.49
C SER A 111 -28.68 -3.68 7.27
N TYR A 112 -28.21 -2.45 7.19
CA TYR A 112 -27.43 -1.91 6.06
C TYR A 112 -28.05 -2.01 4.66
N MET A 113 -29.31 -2.45 4.51
CA MET A 113 -29.88 -2.81 3.19
C MET A 113 -29.72 -1.72 2.13
N PHE A 114 -29.85 -0.45 2.50
CA PHE A 114 -29.67 0.72 1.61
C PHE A 114 -28.58 1.68 2.12
N ALA A 115 -27.63 1.18 2.93
CA ALA A 115 -26.53 2.01 3.42
C ALA A 115 -25.73 2.56 2.23
N ASN A 116 -25.52 3.87 2.15
CA ASN A 116 -24.88 4.59 1.05
C ASN A 116 -25.57 4.42 -0.34
N ALA A 117 -26.82 3.96 -0.40
CA ALA A 117 -27.62 3.98 -1.63
C ALA A 117 -28.13 5.41 -1.89
N THR A 118 -27.22 6.31 -2.28
CA THR A 118 -27.45 7.76 -2.27
C THR A 118 -28.61 8.23 -3.14
N SER A 119 -28.94 7.52 -4.21
CA SER A 119 -30.05 7.87 -5.13
C SER A 119 -31.39 7.24 -4.77
N PHE A 120 -31.43 6.30 -3.81
CA PHE A 120 -32.62 5.52 -3.51
C PHE A 120 -33.70 6.39 -2.84
N ASN A 121 -34.89 6.47 -3.45
CA ASN A 121 -36.01 7.25 -2.93
C ASN A 121 -37.38 6.64 -3.31
N GLN A 122 -37.51 5.30 -3.24
CA GLN A 122 -38.71 4.59 -3.69
C GLN A 122 -39.76 4.37 -2.58
N PRO A 123 -41.06 4.42 -2.90
CA PRO A 123 -42.13 4.43 -1.89
C PRO A 123 -42.38 3.05 -1.27
N ILE A 124 -41.67 2.75 -0.18
CA ILE A 124 -41.72 1.44 0.51
C ILE A 124 -42.64 1.41 1.75
N ASN A 125 -43.50 2.41 1.93
CA ASN A 125 -44.42 2.48 3.08
C ASN A 125 -45.36 1.25 3.19
N ASN A 126 -45.67 0.60 2.06
CA ASN A 126 -46.59 -0.53 2.01
C ASN A 126 -45.95 -1.87 2.42
N TRP A 127 -44.64 -1.92 2.66
CA TRP A 127 -43.96 -3.12 3.13
C TRP A 127 -44.48 -3.59 4.50
N ASN A 128 -44.57 -4.91 4.65
CA ASN A 128 -44.93 -5.53 5.92
C ASN A 128 -43.67 -5.83 6.73
N THR A 129 -43.30 -4.90 7.62
CA THR A 129 -42.13 -5.03 8.51
C THR A 129 -42.41 -5.79 9.81
N SER A 130 -43.64 -6.31 9.97
CA SER A 130 -44.05 -7.46 10.78
C SER A 130 -43.07 -8.17 11.72
N ARG A 131 -42.10 -8.79 11.07
CA ARG A 131 -41.15 -9.75 11.66
C ARG A 131 -39.73 -9.21 11.73
N GLY A 132 -39.50 -7.98 11.29
CA GLY A 132 -38.19 -7.35 11.28
C GLY A 132 -37.67 -7.15 12.69
N VAL A 133 -36.45 -7.63 12.92
CA VAL A 133 -35.73 -7.57 14.19
C VAL A 133 -34.62 -6.51 14.14
N ASP A 134 -33.87 -6.45 13.03
CA ASP A 134 -32.75 -5.52 12.85
C ASP A 134 -32.93 -4.63 11.62
N PHE A 135 -32.88 -3.32 11.84
CA PHE A 135 -32.93 -2.24 10.84
C PHE A 135 -31.73 -1.29 11.00
N SER A 136 -30.70 -1.69 11.74
CA SER A 136 -29.53 -0.86 11.99
C SER A 136 -28.86 -0.45 10.69
N TYR A 137 -28.46 0.82 10.59
CA TYR A 137 -27.82 1.40 9.40
C TYR A 137 -28.59 1.27 8.08
N MET A 138 -29.87 0.84 8.08
CA MET A 138 -30.60 0.51 6.85
C MET A 138 -30.58 1.63 5.80
N PHE A 139 -30.69 2.89 6.22
CA PHE A 139 -30.64 4.10 5.38
C PHE A 139 -29.45 5.01 5.73
N TYR A 140 -28.40 4.46 6.33
CA TYR A 140 -27.19 5.21 6.65
C TYR A 140 -26.62 5.87 5.38
N HIS A 141 -26.42 7.19 5.35
CA HIS A 141 -26.00 7.92 4.14
C HIS A 141 -26.91 7.77 2.89
N ALA A 142 -28.16 7.31 3.01
CA ALA A 142 -29.12 7.30 1.91
C ALA A 142 -29.63 8.72 1.63
N ARG A 143 -28.78 9.56 1.03
CA ARG A 143 -28.97 11.03 0.99
C ARG A 143 -30.29 11.46 0.36
N ALA A 144 -30.78 10.81 -0.70
CA ALA A 144 -32.03 11.18 -1.37
C ALA A 144 -33.30 10.64 -0.68
N PHE A 145 -33.19 9.71 0.26
CA PHE A 145 -34.33 8.99 0.79
C PHE A 145 -35.23 9.88 1.65
N ASN A 146 -36.48 10.06 1.22
CA ASN A 146 -37.47 10.87 1.92
C ASN A 146 -38.91 10.34 1.69
N GLN A 147 -39.11 9.03 1.88
CA GLN A 147 -40.41 8.39 1.64
C GLN A 147 -41.15 8.09 2.95
N PRO A 148 -42.50 8.18 2.99
CA PRO A 148 -43.28 7.89 4.20
C PRO A 148 -43.02 6.48 4.73
N LEU A 149 -42.86 6.35 6.05
CA LEU A 149 -42.71 5.06 6.75
C LEU A 149 -43.73 4.89 7.89
N SER A 150 -44.80 5.70 7.90
CA SER A 150 -45.79 5.76 8.97
C SER A 150 -46.58 4.45 9.18
N ARG A 151 -46.56 3.55 8.19
CA ARG A 151 -47.20 2.22 8.29
C ARG A 151 -46.33 1.19 8.99
N TRP A 152 -45.04 1.46 9.13
CA TRP A 152 -44.10 0.58 9.79
C TRP A 152 -44.29 0.65 11.31
N ASN A 153 -43.95 -0.44 12.00
CA ASN A 153 -43.92 -0.49 13.46
C ASN A 153 -45.23 -0.10 14.20
N ARG A 154 -46.42 -0.44 13.66
CA ARG A 154 -47.74 -0.08 14.24
C ARG A 154 -48.41 -1.14 15.14
N LYS A 155 -48.25 -2.43 14.81
CA LYS A 155 -48.84 -3.58 15.53
C LYS A 155 -47.93 -4.80 15.31
N HIS A 156 -47.31 -5.31 16.37
CA HIS A 156 -46.31 -6.37 16.25
C HIS A 156 -46.58 -7.57 17.15
N ILE A 157 -46.18 -8.74 16.65
CA ILE A 157 -46.12 -10.01 17.38
C ILE A 157 -44.82 -10.09 18.22
N ALA A 158 -43.76 -9.38 17.80
CA ALA A 158 -42.50 -9.20 18.52
C ALA A 158 -41.90 -7.82 18.21
N THR A 159 -41.33 -7.13 19.20
CA THR A 159 -40.74 -5.79 19.05
C THR A 159 -39.45 -5.82 18.23
N PRO A 160 -39.28 -4.95 17.20
CA PRO A 160 -37.98 -4.73 16.56
C PRO A 160 -36.94 -4.38 17.63
N LYS A 161 -35.76 -4.99 17.56
CA LYS A 161 -34.74 -4.87 18.62
C LYS A 161 -33.72 -3.78 18.31
N ASN A 162 -33.49 -3.46 17.03
CA ASN A 162 -32.39 -2.59 16.63
C ASN A 162 -32.74 -1.64 15.47
N PHE A 163 -32.62 -0.35 15.73
CA PHE A 163 -32.72 0.77 14.78
C PHE A 163 -31.47 1.68 14.84
N SER A 164 -30.37 1.20 15.43
CA SER A 164 -29.19 2.03 15.63
C SER A 164 -28.68 2.59 14.31
N TYR A 165 -28.46 3.90 14.24
CA TYR A 165 -27.95 4.60 13.07
C TYR A 165 -28.77 4.45 11.78
N MET A 166 -30.02 3.98 11.87
CA MET A 166 -30.85 3.66 10.71
C MET A 166 -30.94 4.80 9.69
N PHE A 167 -31.11 6.04 10.13
CA PHE A 167 -31.16 7.23 9.27
C PHE A 167 -29.97 8.15 9.49
N ALA A 168 -28.86 7.68 10.05
CA ALA A 168 -27.70 8.56 10.27
C ALA A 168 -27.15 9.06 8.92
N ASN A 169 -26.87 10.37 8.83
CA ASN A 169 -26.46 11.09 7.62
C ASN A 169 -27.39 10.94 6.38
N ALA A 170 -28.66 10.57 6.57
CA ALA A 170 -29.72 10.61 5.56
C ALA A 170 -30.27 12.05 5.42
N THR A 171 -29.51 12.91 4.75
CA THR A 171 -29.68 14.37 4.80
C THR A 171 -31.03 14.93 4.31
N HIS A 172 -31.80 14.19 3.51
CA HIS A 172 -33.12 14.63 3.02
C HIS A 172 -34.31 14.00 3.76
N PHE A 173 -34.07 13.11 4.74
CA PHE A 173 -35.15 12.42 5.42
C PHE A 173 -35.94 13.38 6.34
N ARG A 174 -37.23 13.61 6.01
CA ARG A 174 -38.14 14.51 6.72
C ARG A 174 -39.56 13.93 6.78
N GLN A 175 -39.75 12.86 7.54
CA GLN A 175 -41.01 12.08 7.52
C GLN A 175 -41.67 11.93 8.89
N ASP A 176 -42.97 11.70 8.88
CA ASP A 176 -43.75 11.44 10.09
C ASP A 176 -43.62 9.97 10.51
N ILE A 177 -42.94 9.74 11.63
CA ILE A 177 -42.81 8.43 12.30
C ILE A 177 -43.55 8.40 13.65
N SER A 178 -44.46 9.35 13.89
CA SER A 178 -45.24 9.44 15.14
C SER A 178 -46.13 8.22 15.39
N GLN A 179 -46.39 7.42 14.37
CA GLN A 179 -47.20 6.20 14.46
C GLN A 179 -46.39 4.97 14.91
N TRP A 180 -45.05 5.07 14.96
CA TRP A 180 -44.17 4.01 15.44
C TRP A 180 -44.33 3.84 16.95
N LYS A 181 -44.45 2.59 17.42
CA LYS A 181 -44.65 2.26 18.84
C LYS A 181 -43.42 1.57 19.44
N ASN A 182 -43.30 1.60 20.77
CA ASN A 182 -42.32 0.84 21.55
C ASN A 182 -40.85 1.14 21.19
N LEU A 183 -40.53 2.34 20.70
CA LEU A 183 -39.15 2.70 20.35
C LEU A 183 -38.22 2.74 21.55
N GLU A 184 -38.77 3.04 22.73
CA GLU A 184 -38.07 3.00 24.02
C GLU A 184 -37.57 1.60 24.42
N GLN A 185 -38.09 0.54 23.81
CA GLN A 185 -37.67 -0.85 24.06
C GLN A 185 -36.63 -1.34 23.03
N ALA A 186 -36.34 -0.55 22.01
CA ALA A 186 -35.42 -0.89 20.93
C ALA A 186 -34.09 -0.11 21.07
N ASN A 187 -33.01 -0.66 20.55
CA ASN A 187 -31.77 0.10 20.37
C ASN A 187 -32.00 1.18 19.31
N THR A 188 -32.00 2.45 19.71
CA THR A 188 -32.20 3.62 18.83
C THR A 188 -30.98 4.54 18.79
N GLN A 189 -29.82 4.04 19.23
CA GLN A 189 -28.55 4.77 19.24
C GLN A 189 -28.27 5.44 17.90
N GLY A 190 -28.01 6.74 17.89
CA GLY A 190 -27.66 7.49 16.69
C GLY A 190 -28.68 7.44 15.53
N ILE A 191 -29.93 7.04 15.76
CA ILE A 191 -30.93 6.80 14.68
C ILE A 191 -31.04 7.98 13.68
N PHE A 192 -30.85 9.22 14.14
CA PHE A 192 -30.85 10.44 13.34
C PHE A 192 -29.52 11.22 13.38
N LEU A 193 -28.41 10.58 13.76
CA LEU A 193 -27.12 11.26 13.86
C LEU A 193 -26.74 11.91 12.52
N GLY A 194 -26.51 13.22 12.49
CA GLY A 194 -26.19 13.97 11.27
C GLY A 194 -27.35 14.15 10.27
N SER A 195 -28.59 13.82 10.67
CA SER A 195 -29.79 14.00 9.84
C SER A 195 -30.73 15.08 10.41
N PRO A 196 -31.45 15.84 9.57
CA PRO A 196 -32.36 16.87 10.05
C PRO A 196 -33.52 16.28 10.88
N LEU A 197 -33.72 16.79 12.10
CA LEU A 197 -34.92 16.51 12.90
C LEU A 197 -36.09 17.44 12.55
N GLU A 198 -35.82 18.55 11.84
CA GLU A 198 -36.84 19.51 11.43
C GLU A 198 -37.74 18.94 10.33
N GLY A 199 -39.05 18.90 10.58
CA GLY A 199 -40.04 18.25 9.70
C GLY A 199 -40.34 16.78 10.05
N THR A 200 -39.52 16.15 10.88
CA THR A 200 -39.73 14.76 11.35
C THR A 200 -40.65 14.74 12.58
N LYS A 201 -41.85 14.14 12.47
CA LYS A 201 -42.83 14.04 13.56
C LYS A 201 -42.63 12.75 14.37
N ILE A 202 -42.57 12.83 15.70
CA ILE A 202 -42.30 11.71 16.63
C ILE A 202 -43.40 11.68 17.72
N GLN A 203 -43.78 10.47 18.17
CA GLN A 203 -44.99 10.17 18.94
C GLN A 203 -45.13 10.92 20.28
N SER A 204 -44.04 11.36 20.93
CA SER A 204 -44.10 12.15 22.17
C SER A 204 -42.91 13.10 22.36
N GLN A 205 -43.11 14.19 23.12
CA GLN A 205 -42.02 15.09 23.54
C GLN A 205 -40.94 14.36 24.35
N LYS A 206 -41.29 13.31 25.11
CA LYS A 206 -40.36 12.49 25.91
C LYS A 206 -39.44 11.64 25.01
N THR A 207 -40.02 10.98 24.01
CA THR A 207 -39.28 10.21 22.98
C THR A 207 -38.40 11.16 22.16
N ARG A 208 -38.92 12.33 21.78
CA ARG A 208 -38.17 13.37 21.06
C ARG A 208 -36.98 13.88 21.87
N LYS A 209 -37.16 14.19 23.16
CA LYS A 209 -36.06 14.62 24.05
C LYS A 209 -35.00 13.52 24.22
N THR A 210 -35.40 12.26 24.36
CA THR A 210 -34.47 11.12 24.53
C THR A 210 -33.59 10.96 23.30
N LEU A 211 -34.19 10.91 22.11
CA LEU A 211 -33.47 10.77 20.84
C LEU A 211 -32.59 12.00 20.52
N HIS A 212 -33.07 13.21 20.84
CA HIS A 212 -32.30 14.44 20.66
C HIS A 212 -31.10 14.53 21.62
N THR A 213 -31.27 14.10 22.87
CA THR A 213 -30.20 14.10 23.88
C THR A 213 -29.13 13.05 23.56
N GLN A 214 -29.52 11.88 23.05
CA GLN A 214 -28.59 10.87 22.52
C GLN A 214 -27.80 11.43 21.33
N ALA A 215 -28.48 12.01 20.33
CA ALA A 215 -27.82 12.60 19.17
C ALA A 215 -26.82 13.71 19.55
N GLN A 216 -27.13 14.54 20.56
CA GLN A 216 -26.24 15.60 21.04
C GLN A 216 -25.03 15.08 21.85
N ARG A 217 -25.20 14.07 22.70
CA ARG A 217 -24.10 13.45 23.45
C ARG A 217 -23.15 12.66 22.54
N GLU A 218 -23.68 12.05 21.49
CA GLU A 218 -22.91 11.24 20.54
C GLU A 218 -22.09 12.11 19.57
N MET A 219 -22.56 13.33 19.25
CA MET A 219 -21.77 14.33 18.52
C MET A 219 -20.49 14.77 19.24
N GLN A 220 -20.36 14.52 20.55
CA GLN A 220 -19.18 14.89 21.34
C GLN A 220 -18.11 13.80 21.47
N GLY A 221 -18.25 12.62 20.83
CA GLY A 221 -17.20 11.61 20.95
C GLY A 221 -17.32 10.29 20.18
N MET A 222 -18.38 10.05 19.40
CA MET A 222 -18.45 8.83 18.57
C MET A 222 -19.00 9.14 17.18
N SER A 223 -18.12 9.17 16.19
CA SER A 223 -18.53 8.89 14.81
C SER A 223 -19.09 7.45 14.78
N PRO A 224 -20.13 7.15 13.99
CA PRO A 224 -20.48 5.76 13.70
C PRO A 224 -19.20 5.04 13.25
N PRO A 225 -18.96 3.77 13.65
CA PRO A 225 -17.92 2.95 13.05
C PRO A 225 -18.01 3.13 11.54
N ASN A 226 -16.88 3.47 10.92
CA ASN A 226 -16.85 3.90 9.53
C ASN A 226 -16.96 2.66 8.62
N VAL A 227 -18.10 1.95 8.67
CA VAL A 227 -18.31 0.62 8.07
C VAL A 227 -18.21 0.64 6.52
N LEU A 228 -18.16 1.83 5.91
CA LEU A 228 -18.01 2.01 4.46
C LEU A 228 -16.89 3.00 4.08
N ARG A 229 -15.85 3.16 4.92
CA ARG A 229 -14.71 4.06 4.63
C ARG A 229 -14.01 3.70 3.30
N TYR A 230 -13.85 2.41 3.06
CA TYR A 230 -13.23 1.90 1.84
C TYR A 230 -14.29 1.33 0.89
N LEU A 231 -14.11 1.59 -0.41
CA LEU A 231 -14.96 1.11 -1.50
C LEU A 231 -14.45 -0.21 -2.10
N HIS A 232 -13.16 -0.54 -1.90
CA HIS A 232 -12.50 -1.72 -2.46
C HIS A 232 -11.63 -2.42 -1.41
N TYR A 233 -11.64 -3.76 -1.40
CA TYR A 233 -10.93 -4.61 -0.42
C TYR A 233 -10.20 -5.76 -1.13
N PRO A 234 -9.11 -5.48 -1.87
CA PRO A 234 -8.36 -6.51 -2.58
C PRO A 234 -7.82 -7.57 -1.62
N GLN A 235 -7.98 -8.84 -1.99
CA GLN A 235 -7.46 -10.01 -1.27
C GLN A 235 -6.11 -10.46 -1.82
N THR A 236 -5.84 -10.11 -3.07
CA THR A 236 -4.62 -10.49 -3.77
C THR A 236 -3.94 -9.27 -4.38
N LYS A 237 -2.62 -9.39 -4.56
CA LYS A 237 -1.84 -8.41 -5.32
C LYS A 237 -2.38 -8.18 -6.74
N ALA A 238 -2.94 -9.21 -7.39
CA ALA A 238 -3.52 -9.08 -8.72
C ALA A 238 -4.77 -8.18 -8.70
N GLU A 239 -5.64 -8.35 -7.71
CA GLU A 239 -6.81 -7.48 -7.49
C GLU A 239 -6.38 -6.05 -7.18
N LEU A 240 -5.41 -5.85 -6.28
CA LEU A 240 -4.89 -4.53 -5.97
C LEU A 240 -4.29 -3.86 -7.23
N THR A 241 -3.51 -4.59 -8.02
CA THR A 241 -2.95 -4.12 -9.30
C THR A 241 -4.06 -3.66 -10.26
N ALA A 242 -5.14 -4.43 -10.38
CA ALA A 242 -6.27 -4.06 -11.24
C ALA A 242 -6.94 -2.76 -10.78
N LEU A 243 -7.13 -2.59 -9.47
CA LEU A 243 -7.73 -1.37 -8.90
C LEU A 243 -6.85 -0.13 -9.12
N ILE A 244 -5.53 -0.27 -8.95
CA ILE A 244 -4.57 0.82 -9.18
C ILE A 244 -4.54 1.24 -10.65
N ASN A 245 -4.68 0.27 -11.56
CA ASN A 245 -4.65 0.51 -13.00
C ASN A 245 -5.93 1.18 -13.54
N ASP A 246 -7.03 1.19 -12.80
CA ASP A 246 -8.20 2.00 -13.15
C ASP A 246 -8.03 3.43 -12.60
N PRO A 247 -7.77 4.45 -13.44
CA PRO A 247 -7.57 5.83 -12.98
C PRO A 247 -8.82 6.44 -12.32
N LYS A 248 -10.01 5.84 -12.48
CA LYS A 248 -11.26 6.34 -11.91
C LYS A 248 -11.43 5.98 -10.43
N ILE A 249 -10.66 5.02 -9.93
CA ILE A 249 -10.73 4.57 -8.53
C ILE A 249 -9.84 5.47 -7.67
N PRO A 250 -10.37 6.19 -6.67
CA PRO A 250 -9.53 6.93 -5.73
C PRO A 250 -8.69 5.95 -4.90
N LEU A 251 -7.37 6.13 -4.81
CA LEU A 251 -6.52 5.20 -4.05
C LEU A 251 -6.90 5.14 -2.57
N ALA A 252 -7.35 6.25 -2.00
CA ALA A 252 -7.84 6.33 -0.61
C ALA A 252 -9.10 5.48 -0.34
N SER A 253 -9.77 5.01 -1.38
CA SER A 253 -10.94 4.13 -1.27
C SER A 253 -10.59 2.65 -1.22
N ILE A 254 -9.30 2.29 -1.30
CA ILE A 254 -8.82 0.91 -1.29
C ILE A 254 -8.30 0.57 0.11
N ASP A 255 -8.83 -0.51 0.70
CA ASP A 255 -8.31 -1.10 1.93
C ASP A 255 -7.24 -2.15 1.59
N THR A 256 -5.99 -1.87 1.94
CA THR A 256 -4.84 -2.75 1.68
C THR A 256 -4.48 -3.66 2.86
N SER A 257 -5.30 -3.69 3.93
CA SER A 257 -4.97 -4.38 5.19
C SER A 257 -4.72 -5.89 5.07
N LEU A 258 -5.12 -6.52 3.95
CA LEU A 258 -4.92 -7.94 3.69
C LEU A 258 -3.77 -8.24 2.71
N ILE A 259 -3.06 -7.21 2.25
CA ILE A 259 -2.02 -7.35 1.23
C ILE A 259 -0.66 -7.50 1.89
N GLU A 260 -0.02 -8.64 1.65
CA GLU A 260 1.33 -8.94 2.17
C GLU A 260 2.44 -8.64 1.14
N ASP A 261 2.13 -8.67 -0.16
CA ASP A 261 3.09 -8.40 -1.25
C ASP A 261 2.65 -7.21 -2.11
N MET A 262 3.44 -6.14 -2.05
CA MET A 262 3.30 -4.93 -2.87
C MET A 262 4.46 -4.77 -3.88
N SER A 263 5.26 -5.81 -4.11
CA SER A 263 6.38 -5.71 -5.03
C SER A 263 5.93 -5.35 -6.46
N TYR A 264 6.66 -4.46 -7.12
CA TYR A 264 6.40 -3.98 -8.48
C TYR A 264 5.01 -3.37 -8.71
N LEU A 265 4.24 -3.10 -7.65
CA LEU A 265 2.82 -2.74 -7.76
C LEU A 265 2.58 -1.45 -8.54
N SER A 266 3.52 -0.51 -8.44
CA SER A 266 3.47 0.79 -9.10
C SER A 266 4.77 1.08 -9.83
N CYS A 267 5.51 0.10 -10.36
CA CYS A 267 6.70 0.43 -11.14
C CYS A 267 6.33 1.08 -12.50
N ASP A 268 7.19 1.98 -13.01
CA ASP A 268 7.03 2.62 -14.33
C ASP A 268 8.15 2.15 -15.26
N LYS A 269 7.83 1.18 -16.11
CA LYS A 269 8.80 0.59 -17.04
C LYS A 269 9.34 1.59 -18.05
N ASN A 270 8.51 2.50 -18.56
CA ASN A 270 8.90 3.45 -19.60
C ASN A 270 9.86 4.50 -19.05
N ASN A 271 9.53 5.07 -17.89
CA ASN A 271 10.38 6.05 -17.22
C ASN A 271 11.67 5.38 -16.71
N THR A 272 11.59 4.16 -16.18
CA THR A 272 12.78 3.36 -15.83
C THR A 272 13.71 3.22 -17.02
N TYR A 273 13.20 2.82 -18.19
CA TYR A 273 14.01 2.68 -19.41
C TYR A 273 14.61 4.02 -19.87
N ALA A 274 13.83 5.11 -19.82
CA ALA A 274 14.31 6.45 -20.17
C ALA A 274 15.47 6.89 -19.25
N ARG A 275 15.33 6.69 -17.94
CA ARG A 275 16.36 7.01 -16.94
C ARG A 275 17.59 6.13 -17.10
N LEU A 276 17.43 4.83 -17.34
CA LEU A 276 18.52 3.90 -17.63
C LEU A 276 19.37 4.36 -18.83
N LYS A 277 18.75 4.91 -19.88
CA LYS A 277 19.50 5.47 -21.02
C LYS A 277 20.32 6.71 -20.69
N GLN A 278 19.85 7.50 -19.74
CA GLN A 278 20.52 8.72 -19.30
C GLN A 278 21.59 8.45 -18.25
N LEU A 279 21.62 7.26 -17.66
CA LEU A 279 22.70 6.92 -16.76
C LEU A 279 24.03 6.99 -17.53
N PRO A 280 25.09 7.54 -16.92
CA PRO A 280 26.42 7.63 -17.56
C PRO A 280 26.97 6.26 -18.03
N ILE A 281 26.29 5.19 -17.61
CA ILE A 281 26.38 3.77 -17.99
C ILE A 281 26.35 3.51 -19.50
N LYS A 282 25.55 4.21 -20.33
CA LYS A 282 25.43 3.90 -21.78
C LYS A 282 26.48 4.56 -22.68
N ASN A 283 27.14 5.64 -22.22
CA ASN A 283 27.98 6.49 -23.09
C ASN A 283 29.49 6.46 -22.78
N GLY A 284 29.98 5.60 -21.88
CA GLY A 284 31.43 5.46 -21.71
C GLY A 284 31.87 4.48 -20.63
N SER A 285 32.97 3.76 -20.90
CA SER A 285 33.98 3.07 -20.06
C SER A 285 33.63 2.38 -18.72
N LEU A 286 32.42 2.52 -18.18
CA LEU A 286 32.02 2.03 -16.87
C LEU A 286 31.60 0.56 -16.87
N TRP A 287 31.37 -0.03 -18.05
CA TRP A 287 30.91 -1.40 -18.19
C TRP A 287 31.64 -2.10 -19.34
N ALA A 288 32.84 -2.60 -19.06
CA ALA A 288 33.34 -3.74 -19.82
C ALA A 288 32.49 -4.97 -19.42
N LYS A 289 32.13 -5.82 -20.39
CA LYS A 289 31.20 -6.96 -20.28
C LYS A 289 31.28 -7.70 -18.92
N GLN A 290 30.10 -7.96 -18.32
CA GLN A 290 29.82 -8.75 -17.10
C GLN A 290 30.06 -8.07 -15.73
N ASP A 291 29.43 -6.92 -15.46
CA ASP A 291 29.32 -6.45 -14.08
C ASP A 291 27.98 -6.88 -13.47
N LYS A 292 28.03 -7.41 -12.25
CA LYS A 292 26.89 -7.99 -11.52
C LYS A 292 25.79 -6.96 -11.23
N GLU A 293 26.11 -5.67 -11.15
CA GLU A 293 25.15 -4.60 -10.92
C GLU A 293 24.13 -4.47 -12.07
N TYR A 294 24.61 -4.46 -13.32
CA TYR A 294 23.72 -4.30 -14.48
C TYR A 294 22.75 -5.47 -14.61
N SER A 295 23.22 -6.70 -14.40
CA SER A 295 22.35 -7.88 -14.45
C SER A 295 21.26 -7.86 -13.37
N GLN A 296 21.58 -7.38 -12.16
CA GLN A 296 20.59 -7.23 -11.08
C GLN A 296 19.56 -6.13 -11.40
N LEU A 297 20.02 -4.99 -11.92
CA LEU A 297 19.13 -3.91 -12.34
C LEU A 297 18.26 -4.28 -13.54
N LEU A 298 18.81 -5.04 -14.50
CA LEU A 298 18.07 -5.58 -15.63
C LEU A 298 16.98 -6.54 -15.16
N ASN A 299 17.26 -7.39 -14.16
CA ASN A 299 16.27 -8.26 -13.55
C ASN A 299 15.12 -7.46 -12.90
N LEU A 300 15.43 -6.42 -12.13
CA LEU A 300 14.41 -5.50 -11.59
C LEU A 300 13.56 -4.89 -12.72
N PHE A 301 14.18 -4.42 -13.80
CA PHE A 301 13.51 -3.85 -14.97
C PHE A 301 12.62 -4.85 -15.72
N GLU A 302 13.09 -6.09 -15.89
CA GLU A 302 12.38 -7.14 -16.61
C GLU A 302 11.11 -7.56 -15.84
N ASN A 303 11.19 -7.68 -14.52
CA ASN A 303 10.07 -8.02 -13.62
C ASN A 303 9.04 -6.89 -13.46
N CYS A 304 9.38 -5.67 -13.87
CA CYS A 304 8.41 -4.60 -13.92
C CYS A 304 7.42 -4.83 -15.08
N HIS A 305 6.21 -5.29 -14.75
CA HIS A 305 5.16 -5.61 -15.72
C HIS A 305 4.00 -4.61 -15.74
N THR A 306 3.93 -3.67 -14.81
CA THR A 306 2.83 -2.72 -14.73
C THR A 306 2.88 -1.72 -15.88
N SER A 307 1.75 -1.57 -16.56
CA SER A 307 1.55 -0.60 -17.65
C SER A 307 0.62 0.54 -17.22
N SER A 308 0.57 0.84 -15.91
CA SER A 308 -0.37 1.81 -15.34
C SER A 308 -0.17 3.18 -15.98
N THR A 309 -1.25 3.77 -16.49
CA THR A 309 -1.25 5.16 -16.98
C THR A 309 -1.49 6.17 -15.85
N ARG A 310 -1.78 5.70 -14.63
CA ARG A 310 -2.01 6.54 -13.46
C ARG A 310 -0.72 7.25 -13.08
N THR A 311 -0.71 8.57 -13.17
CA THR A 311 0.40 9.41 -12.72
C THR A 311 0.21 9.90 -11.28
N ASP A 312 -1.04 10.16 -10.87
CA ASP A 312 -1.37 10.65 -9.54
C ASP A 312 -1.47 9.51 -8.50
N LEU A 313 -0.71 9.65 -7.42
CA LEU A 313 -0.66 8.72 -6.29
C LEU A 313 -1.41 9.24 -5.04
N ASN A 314 -2.12 10.35 -5.14
CA ASN A 314 -2.92 10.89 -4.03
C ASN A 314 -3.89 9.83 -3.45
N GLY A 315 -3.91 9.73 -2.12
CA GLY A 315 -4.68 8.77 -1.36
C GLY A 315 -3.92 7.50 -0.98
N ILE A 316 -2.77 7.23 -1.60
CA ILE A 316 -1.93 6.07 -1.26
C ILE A 316 -1.36 6.17 0.16
N GLU A 317 -1.17 7.39 0.66
CA GLU A 317 -0.73 7.67 2.03
C GLU A 317 -1.70 7.14 3.10
N THR A 318 -2.95 6.86 2.72
CA THR A 318 -4.00 6.34 3.61
C THR A 318 -4.02 4.81 3.72
N TRP A 319 -3.21 4.12 2.93
CA TRP A 319 -3.15 2.67 2.90
C TRP A 319 -2.64 2.08 4.21
N ASN A 320 -3.23 0.95 4.61
CA ASN A 320 -2.73 0.18 5.72
C ASN A 320 -1.68 -0.81 5.20
N VAL A 321 -0.41 -0.58 5.54
CA VAL A 321 0.72 -1.41 5.11
C VAL A 321 1.34 -2.24 6.25
N SER A 322 0.71 -2.25 7.43
CA SER A 322 1.21 -2.98 8.63
C SER A 322 1.42 -4.49 8.41
N HIS A 323 0.70 -5.09 7.45
CA HIS A 323 0.81 -6.51 7.12
C HIS A 323 1.74 -6.79 5.94
N VAL A 324 2.24 -5.75 5.26
CA VAL A 324 3.09 -5.89 4.07
C VAL A 324 4.45 -6.45 4.47
N LYS A 325 4.89 -7.49 3.77
CA LYS A 325 6.20 -8.14 3.93
C LYS A 325 7.18 -7.77 2.81
N ASN A 326 6.67 -7.57 1.60
CA ASN A 326 7.48 -7.32 0.41
C ASN A 326 7.08 -6.04 -0.32
N MET A 327 8.04 -5.10 -0.44
CA MET A 327 7.90 -3.83 -1.17
C MET A 327 8.90 -3.73 -2.34
N GLU A 328 9.45 -4.86 -2.81
CA GLU A 328 10.48 -4.88 -3.85
C GLU A 328 10.06 -4.07 -5.10
N ALA A 329 10.83 -3.06 -5.47
CA ALA A 329 10.60 -2.22 -6.64
C ALA A 329 9.20 -1.60 -6.77
N MET A 330 8.48 -1.42 -5.65
CA MET A 330 7.10 -0.93 -5.62
C MET A 330 6.93 0.38 -6.40
N PHE A 331 7.88 1.32 -6.28
CA PHE A 331 7.86 2.63 -6.94
C PHE A 331 9.00 2.83 -7.94
N MET A 332 9.57 1.74 -8.47
CA MET A 332 10.71 1.85 -9.38
C MET A 332 10.37 2.70 -10.60
N GLY A 333 11.19 3.72 -10.88
CA GLY A 333 11.02 4.63 -12.01
C GLY A 333 9.88 5.65 -11.86
N ARG A 334 9.18 5.71 -10.72
CA ARG A 334 8.04 6.61 -10.52
C ARG A 334 8.43 8.00 -10.08
N GLU A 335 7.55 8.96 -10.34
CA GLU A 335 7.50 10.20 -9.56
C GLU A 335 6.58 9.99 -8.36
N VAL A 336 7.09 10.22 -7.15
CA VAL A 336 6.38 9.98 -5.88
C VAL A 336 6.38 11.28 -5.07
N ASN A 337 5.29 12.03 -5.16
CA ASN A 337 5.10 13.33 -4.52
C ASN A 337 4.02 13.29 -3.43
N VAL A 338 3.97 12.19 -2.69
CA VAL A 338 3.03 11.96 -1.57
C VAL A 338 3.83 11.59 -0.33
N ALA A 339 3.38 12.05 0.84
CA ALA A 339 4.07 11.77 2.10
C ALA A 339 3.75 10.34 2.55
N LEU A 340 4.77 9.51 2.66
CA LEU A 340 4.64 8.09 3.07
C LEU A 340 5.05 7.86 4.53
N ASN A 341 5.42 8.91 5.27
CA ASN A 341 5.96 8.79 6.64
C ASN A 341 4.98 8.12 7.61
N SER A 342 3.66 8.25 7.38
CA SER A 342 2.62 7.67 8.24
C SER A 342 2.39 6.17 8.04
N TRP A 343 3.15 5.52 7.17
CA TRP A 343 3.04 4.09 6.94
C TRP A 343 3.70 3.29 8.06
N ASP A 344 2.97 2.33 8.60
CA ASP A 344 3.51 1.31 9.51
C ASP A 344 4.27 0.26 8.70
N THR A 345 5.59 0.42 8.59
CA THR A 345 6.49 -0.51 7.89
C THR A 345 7.04 -1.61 8.80
N SER A 346 6.57 -1.72 10.05
CA SER A 346 7.11 -2.66 11.04
C SER A 346 7.04 -4.12 10.57
N GLY A 347 6.08 -4.45 9.69
CA GLY A 347 5.93 -5.77 9.11
C GLY A 347 6.91 -6.12 7.98
N VAL A 348 7.57 -5.14 7.36
CA VAL A 348 8.28 -5.31 6.08
C VAL A 348 9.62 -6.02 6.26
N THR A 349 9.90 -6.99 5.39
CA THR A 349 11.17 -7.75 5.39
C THR A 349 12.05 -7.47 4.16
N ASN A 350 11.45 -7.02 3.05
CA ASN A 350 12.16 -6.76 1.78
C ASN A 350 11.77 -5.41 1.20
N MET A 351 12.75 -4.51 1.06
CA MET A 351 12.60 -3.18 0.44
C MET A 351 13.51 -2.99 -0.78
N LYS A 352 14.02 -4.09 -1.34
CA LYS A 352 14.93 -4.08 -2.49
C LYS A 352 14.38 -3.22 -3.63
N GLY A 353 15.15 -2.23 -4.08
CA GLY A 353 14.80 -1.40 -5.22
C GLY A 353 13.52 -0.56 -5.07
N MET A 354 12.94 -0.43 -3.87
CA MET A 354 11.61 0.19 -3.67
C MET A 354 11.45 1.53 -4.40
N PHE A 355 12.46 2.40 -4.35
CA PHE A 355 12.53 3.71 -5.01
C PHE A 355 13.63 3.78 -6.09
N ALA A 356 14.07 2.63 -6.63
CA ALA A 356 15.09 2.61 -7.67
C ALA A 356 14.64 3.45 -8.87
N LEU A 357 15.48 4.39 -9.28
CA LEU A 357 15.26 5.33 -10.38
C LEU A 357 14.00 6.19 -10.21
N ALA A 358 13.43 6.29 -9.00
CA ALA A 358 12.31 7.15 -8.72
C ALA A 358 12.71 8.64 -8.62
N SER A 359 11.74 9.54 -8.71
CA SER A 359 11.84 10.92 -8.22
C SER A 359 11.14 10.97 -6.88
N PHE A 360 11.91 10.98 -5.79
CA PHE A 360 11.39 10.91 -4.43
C PHE A 360 12.35 11.61 -3.46
N ASN A 361 11.82 12.44 -2.58
CA ASN A 361 12.57 13.11 -1.52
C ASN A 361 11.68 13.51 -0.33
N GLN A 362 10.62 12.74 -0.05
CA GLN A 362 9.73 12.99 1.08
C GLN A 362 10.27 12.30 2.35
N PRO A 363 9.95 12.80 3.56
CA PRO A 363 10.41 12.20 4.81
C PRO A 363 10.00 10.74 4.97
N LEU A 364 10.89 9.96 5.59
CA LEU A 364 10.74 8.53 5.91
C LEU A 364 11.24 8.21 7.34
N ASP A 365 11.44 9.22 8.18
CA ASP A 365 12.08 9.12 9.49
C ASP A 365 11.23 8.34 10.52
N ASP A 366 9.93 8.21 10.30
CA ASP A 366 9.02 7.41 11.15
C ASP A 366 8.99 5.92 10.77
N TRP A 367 9.68 5.51 9.70
CA TRP A 367 9.65 4.12 9.25
C TRP A 367 10.40 3.17 10.20
N GLU A 368 9.74 2.05 10.46
CA GLU A 368 10.23 0.93 11.26
C GLU A 368 10.98 -0.08 10.38
N MET A 369 12.24 -0.35 10.72
CA MET A 369 13.19 -1.13 9.90
C MET A 369 13.65 -2.45 10.57
N GLN A 370 13.17 -2.74 11.77
CA GLN A 370 13.66 -3.84 12.62
C GLN A 370 13.47 -5.26 12.07
N HIS A 371 12.66 -5.45 11.02
CA HIS A 371 12.50 -6.74 10.35
C HIS A 371 13.05 -6.77 8.92
N VAL A 372 13.53 -5.63 8.41
CA VAL A 372 14.02 -5.51 7.03
C VAL A 372 15.37 -6.22 6.90
N GLN A 373 15.49 -7.09 5.90
CA GLN A 373 16.70 -7.88 5.63
C GLN A 373 17.43 -7.46 4.35
N ASP A 374 16.70 -6.90 3.37
CA ASP A 374 17.24 -6.47 2.09
C ASP A 374 16.77 -5.05 1.73
N THR A 375 17.74 -4.14 1.59
CA THR A 375 17.55 -2.75 1.13
C THR A 375 18.38 -2.47 -0.14
N SER A 376 18.87 -3.51 -0.79
CA SER A 376 19.70 -3.36 -1.98
C SER A 376 18.97 -2.58 -3.07
N PHE A 377 19.69 -1.69 -3.75
CA PHE A 377 19.14 -0.79 -4.75
C PHE A 377 17.99 0.15 -4.30
N MET A 378 17.62 0.22 -3.01
CA MET A 378 16.38 0.89 -2.56
C MET A 378 16.24 2.33 -3.09
N PHE A 379 17.31 3.12 -3.13
CA PHE A 379 17.33 4.49 -3.67
C PHE A 379 18.26 4.63 -4.90
N TYR A 380 18.57 3.53 -5.58
CA TYR A 380 19.47 3.50 -6.74
C TYR A 380 19.07 4.53 -7.79
N GLY A 381 19.90 5.53 -8.09
CA GLY A 381 19.62 6.56 -9.09
C GLY A 381 18.43 7.47 -8.75
N CYS A 382 17.97 7.48 -7.49
CA CYS A 382 17.00 8.45 -6.98
C CYS A 382 17.72 9.79 -6.74
N ARG A 383 18.03 10.51 -7.82
CA ARG A 383 19.06 11.57 -7.87
C ARG A 383 18.94 12.65 -6.78
N ASP A 384 17.72 13.01 -6.40
CA ASP A 384 17.41 14.12 -5.50
C ASP A 384 17.17 13.69 -4.04
N PHE A 385 17.20 12.39 -3.75
CA PHE A 385 16.95 11.88 -2.40
C PHE A 385 18.05 12.31 -1.41
N ASN A 386 17.66 12.96 -0.32
CA ASN A 386 18.58 13.52 0.69
C ASN A 386 17.96 13.62 2.09
N GLN A 387 17.12 12.65 2.48
CA GLN A 387 16.41 12.69 3.76
C GLN A 387 17.28 12.21 4.93
N ASN A 388 16.97 12.69 6.14
CA ASN A 388 17.52 12.16 7.38
C ASN A 388 16.90 10.79 7.68
N LEU A 389 17.73 9.76 7.84
CA LEU A 389 17.33 8.38 8.13
C LEU A 389 17.93 7.87 9.44
N ASN A 390 18.44 8.75 10.29
CA ASN A 390 19.22 8.40 11.46
C ASN A 390 18.43 7.60 12.52
N HIS A 391 17.10 7.67 12.49
CA HIS A 391 16.22 6.93 13.40
C HIS A 391 15.99 5.47 12.98
N TRP A 392 16.40 5.08 11.76
CA TRP A 392 16.19 3.71 11.29
C TRP A 392 17.05 2.72 12.07
N ASN A 393 16.41 1.67 12.60
CA ASN A 393 17.10 0.51 13.13
C ASN A 393 17.44 -0.48 11.99
N VAL A 394 18.66 -0.39 11.46
CA VAL A 394 19.13 -1.23 10.35
C VAL A 394 19.96 -2.45 10.79
N GLU A 395 19.95 -2.79 12.08
CA GLU A 395 20.77 -3.86 12.67
C GLU A 395 20.52 -5.24 12.03
N TYR A 396 19.31 -5.46 11.49
CA TYR A 396 18.88 -6.73 10.89
C TYR A 396 19.06 -6.80 9.37
N VAL A 397 19.47 -5.70 8.74
CA VAL A 397 19.65 -5.63 7.29
C VAL A 397 20.96 -6.32 6.91
N ARG A 398 20.87 -7.37 6.08
CA ARG A 398 22.03 -8.14 5.61
C ARG A 398 22.64 -7.60 4.32
N ASN A 399 21.78 -7.14 3.40
CA ASN A 399 22.18 -6.67 2.08
C ASN A 399 21.79 -5.20 1.89
N MET A 400 22.81 -4.33 1.77
CA MET A 400 22.67 -2.90 1.49
C MET A 400 23.33 -2.51 0.15
N SER A 401 23.64 -3.51 -0.69
CA SER A 401 24.37 -3.26 -1.93
C SER A 401 23.64 -2.26 -2.83
N TYR A 402 24.38 -1.28 -3.33
CA TYR A 402 23.92 -0.24 -4.25
C TYR A 402 22.75 0.63 -3.75
N MET A 403 22.45 0.64 -2.45
CA MET A 403 21.29 1.34 -1.88
C MET A 403 21.22 2.82 -2.28
N PHE A 404 22.35 3.55 -2.27
CA PHE A 404 22.47 4.96 -2.65
C PHE A 404 23.36 5.16 -3.90
N SER A 405 23.52 4.12 -4.73
CA SER A 405 24.31 4.24 -5.95
C SER A 405 23.64 5.22 -6.92
N LEU A 406 24.38 6.17 -7.50
CA LEU A 406 23.91 7.24 -8.39
C LEU A 406 22.89 8.21 -7.75
N THR A 407 22.76 8.20 -6.43
CA THR A 407 21.94 9.13 -5.63
C THR A 407 22.73 10.41 -5.38
N TYR A 408 22.93 11.22 -6.42
CA TYR A 408 23.93 12.28 -6.47
C TYR A 408 23.87 13.30 -5.31
N SER A 409 22.66 13.67 -4.89
CA SER A 409 22.40 14.66 -3.83
C SER A 409 22.44 14.08 -2.42
N PHE A 410 22.59 12.76 -2.26
CA PHE A 410 22.49 12.12 -0.96
C PHE A 410 23.63 12.53 -0.03
N ASN A 411 23.25 13.18 1.06
CA ASN A 411 24.07 13.50 2.22
C ASN A 411 23.16 13.54 3.46
N GLY A 412 22.13 12.68 3.50
CA GLY A 412 21.22 12.52 4.62
C GLY A 412 21.93 11.94 5.85
N ASP A 413 21.45 12.25 7.05
CA ASP A 413 22.05 11.72 8.28
C ASP A 413 21.74 10.22 8.46
N ILE A 414 22.79 9.43 8.61
CA ILE A 414 22.82 7.96 8.82
C ILE A 414 23.89 7.59 9.86
N THR A 415 24.30 8.55 10.67
CA THR A 415 25.50 8.47 11.52
C THR A 415 25.36 7.44 12.65
N HIS A 416 24.14 7.19 13.13
CA HIS A 416 23.83 6.28 14.25
C HIS A 416 23.37 4.88 13.80
N TRP A 417 23.46 4.57 12.51
CA TRP A 417 23.14 3.23 12.02
C TRP A 417 24.07 2.17 12.63
N LYS A 418 23.49 1.02 12.99
CA LYS A 418 24.21 -0.16 13.45
C LYS A 418 24.13 -1.24 12.38
N LEU A 419 25.27 -1.72 11.90
CA LEU A 419 25.36 -2.63 10.75
C LEU A 419 25.71 -4.07 11.17
N SER A 420 25.34 -4.48 12.38
CA SER A 420 25.84 -5.71 13.00
C SER A 420 25.55 -7.01 12.23
N ASN A 421 24.53 -7.05 11.37
CA ASN A 421 24.26 -8.20 10.49
C ASN A 421 24.56 -7.94 9.00
N ALA A 422 25.05 -6.76 8.64
CA ALA A 422 25.33 -6.42 7.25
C ALA A 422 26.54 -7.20 6.75
N THR A 423 26.37 -7.96 5.67
CA THR A 423 27.45 -8.73 5.03
C THR A 423 27.87 -8.13 3.69
N ASN A 424 27.01 -7.33 3.05
CA ASN A 424 27.25 -6.79 1.72
C ASN A 424 26.93 -5.28 1.63
N LEU A 425 28.00 -4.48 1.48
CA LEU A 425 27.94 -3.04 1.25
C LEU A 425 28.35 -2.65 -0.17
N GLN A 426 28.41 -3.62 -1.09
CA GLN A 426 28.90 -3.41 -2.46
C GLN A 426 28.24 -2.18 -3.10
N GLY A 427 29.05 -1.19 -3.49
CA GLY A 427 28.59 -0.01 -4.23
C GLY A 427 27.56 0.86 -3.53
N MET A 428 27.37 0.75 -2.21
CA MET A 428 26.30 1.45 -1.49
C MET A 428 26.30 2.96 -1.75
N PHE A 429 27.47 3.61 -1.84
CA PHE A 429 27.62 5.05 -2.16
C PHE A 429 28.29 5.29 -3.52
N LYS A 430 28.24 4.33 -4.44
CA LYS A 430 28.81 4.46 -5.78
C LYS A 430 28.18 5.67 -6.49
N TYR A 431 28.96 6.71 -6.78
CA TYR A 431 28.51 7.98 -7.35
C TYR A 431 27.51 8.78 -6.50
N ALA A 432 27.43 8.55 -5.19
CA ALA A 432 26.78 9.48 -4.26
C ALA A 432 27.69 10.72 -4.08
N THR A 433 27.72 11.60 -5.07
CA THR A 433 28.77 12.62 -5.22
C THR A 433 28.84 13.64 -4.08
N ALA A 434 27.71 13.92 -3.42
CA ALA A 434 27.61 14.84 -2.30
C ALA A 434 27.85 14.19 -0.92
N PHE A 435 27.92 12.86 -0.85
CA PHE A 435 27.97 12.14 0.42
C PHE A 435 29.28 12.42 1.18
N ASN A 436 29.17 12.88 2.42
CA ASN A 436 30.30 13.17 3.30
C ASN A 436 29.92 13.09 4.80
N ARG A 437 29.11 12.11 5.21
CA ARG A 437 28.67 11.95 6.60
C ARG A 437 29.61 11.08 7.44
N PRO A 438 29.78 11.40 8.74
CA PRO A 438 30.67 10.67 9.63
C PRO A 438 30.08 9.29 9.98
N ILE A 439 30.58 8.26 9.31
CA ILE A 439 30.14 6.85 9.45
C ILE A 439 31.17 5.98 10.17
N GLN A 440 32.14 6.58 10.86
CA GLN A 440 33.16 5.85 11.60
C GLN A 440 32.57 4.94 12.69
N GLY A 441 31.41 5.31 13.24
CA GLY A 441 30.73 4.55 14.31
C GLY A 441 29.96 3.32 13.84
N TRP A 442 29.98 2.99 12.55
CA TRP A 442 29.32 1.79 12.03
C TRP A 442 30.09 0.52 12.41
N ASP A 443 29.38 -0.46 12.96
CA ASP A 443 29.89 -1.82 13.14
C ASP A 443 29.89 -2.57 11.79
N VAL A 444 31.06 -2.67 11.17
CA VAL A 444 31.27 -3.37 9.88
C VAL A 444 31.96 -4.72 10.04
N SER A 445 32.05 -5.25 11.27
CA SER A 445 32.81 -6.47 11.60
C SER A 445 32.36 -7.72 10.84
N HIS A 446 31.11 -7.77 10.37
CA HIS A 446 30.54 -8.89 9.61
C HIS A 446 30.51 -8.65 8.08
N VAL A 447 30.99 -7.50 7.61
CA VAL A 447 30.95 -7.14 6.19
C VAL A 447 32.01 -7.93 5.43
N GLU A 448 31.58 -8.68 4.41
CA GLU A 448 32.47 -9.48 3.55
C GLU A 448 32.82 -8.76 2.25
N ASN A 449 31.94 -7.89 1.75
CA ASN A 449 32.08 -7.22 0.45
C ASN A 449 31.91 -5.70 0.55
N MET A 450 33.00 -4.97 0.29
CA MET A 450 33.07 -3.51 0.20
C MET A 450 33.46 -3.02 -1.20
N SER A 451 33.40 -3.90 -2.22
CA SER A 451 33.73 -3.51 -3.58
C SER A 451 32.87 -2.33 -4.03
N TYR A 452 33.50 -1.36 -4.69
CA TYR A 452 32.86 -0.12 -5.17
C TYR A 452 32.22 0.80 -4.11
N LEU A 453 32.36 0.54 -2.80
CA LEU A 453 31.58 1.23 -1.75
C LEU A 453 31.56 2.77 -1.89
N PHE A 454 32.73 3.39 -2.13
CA PHE A 454 32.88 4.85 -2.33
C PHE A 454 33.33 5.21 -3.76
N TYR A 455 33.06 4.34 -4.74
CA TYR A 455 33.42 4.58 -6.14
C TYR A 455 32.80 5.90 -6.60
N GLY A 456 33.61 6.88 -7.00
CA GLY A 456 33.11 8.18 -7.48
C GLY A 456 32.37 9.02 -6.44
N ALA A 457 32.47 8.71 -5.14
CA ALA A 457 31.98 9.56 -4.06
C ALA A 457 32.92 10.77 -3.89
N PHE A 458 32.76 11.77 -4.76
CA PHE A 458 33.77 12.84 -4.91
C PHE A 458 34.02 13.68 -3.66
N ALA A 459 33.00 13.92 -2.85
CA ALA A 459 33.10 14.74 -1.63
C ALA A 459 33.55 13.96 -0.38
N PHE A 460 33.48 12.63 -0.40
CA PHE A 460 33.68 11.81 0.78
C PHE A 460 35.11 11.90 1.32
N ASN A 461 35.25 12.30 2.59
CA ASN A 461 36.54 12.42 3.28
C ASN A 461 36.39 12.27 4.82
N GLN A 462 35.63 11.26 5.25
CA GLN A 462 35.37 10.99 6.67
C GLN A 462 36.24 9.84 7.20
N PRO A 463 36.62 9.85 8.49
CA PRO A 463 37.50 8.83 9.06
C PRO A 463 36.85 7.44 8.99
N LEU A 464 37.67 6.42 8.75
CA LEU A 464 37.25 5.01 8.69
C LEU A 464 38.25 4.06 9.39
N ASN A 465 39.30 4.57 10.04
CA ASN A 465 40.37 3.73 10.58
C ASN A 465 39.88 2.76 11.67
N GLU A 466 38.81 3.12 12.37
CA GLU A 466 38.20 2.31 13.44
C GLU A 466 37.33 1.14 12.94
N TRP A 467 37.15 1.00 11.62
CA TRP A 467 36.38 -0.11 11.04
C TRP A 467 37.12 -1.44 11.19
N ASP A 468 36.45 -2.44 11.75
CA ASP A 468 36.92 -3.83 11.74
C ASP A 468 36.72 -4.44 10.34
N THR A 469 37.79 -4.51 9.56
CA THR A 469 37.77 -5.09 8.20
C THR A 469 38.19 -6.56 8.15
N SER A 470 38.33 -7.24 9.29
CA SER A 470 38.92 -8.59 9.38
C SER A 470 38.18 -9.65 8.55
N HIS A 471 36.88 -9.47 8.30
CA HIS A 471 36.06 -10.38 7.48
C HIS A 471 35.93 -9.94 6.01
N VAL A 472 36.46 -8.78 5.63
CA VAL A 472 36.34 -8.27 4.26
C VAL A 472 37.21 -9.09 3.31
N THR A 473 36.60 -9.55 2.22
CA THR A 473 37.28 -10.34 1.17
C THR A 473 37.44 -9.57 -0.14
N ASP A 474 36.58 -8.57 -0.43
CA ASP A 474 36.61 -7.79 -1.67
C ASP A 474 36.52 -6.28 -1.41
N MET A 475 37.56 -5.54 -1.86
CA MET A 475 37.67 -4.08 -1.86
C MET A 475 37.93 -3.53 -3.27
N HIS A 476 37.57 -4.29 -4.31
CA HIS A 476 37.69 -3.91 -5.71
C HIS A 476 37.13 -2.52 -5.95
N LYS A 477 37.97 -1.60 -6.45
CA LYS A 477 37.59 -0.20 -6.77
C LYS A 477 36.86 0.56 -5.65
N MET A 478 37.06 0.21 -4.39
CA MET A 478 36.34 0.80 -3.24
C MET A 478 36.40 2.34 -3.22
N PHE A 479 37.56 2.94 -3.48
CA PHE A 479 37.79 4.40 -3.51
C PHE A 479 38.15 4.91 -4.92
N PHE A 480 37.80 4.16 -5.97
CA PHE A 480 38.10 4.55 -7.35
C PHE A 480 37.42 5.90 -7.65
N PHE A 481 38.17 6.89 -8.13
CA PHE A 481 37.69 8.27 -8.31
C PHE A 481 37.17 8.99 -7.04
N ALA A 482 37.41 8.50 -5.82
CA ALA A 482 37.10 9.24 -4.59
C ALA A 482 38.09 10.41 -4.40
N LYS A 483 37.86 11.51 -5.12
CA LYS A 483 38.85 12.60 -5.31
C LYS A 483 39.30 13.29 -4.02
N SER A 484 38.42 13.40 -3.03
CA SER A 484 38.68 14.13 -1.78
C SER A 484 39.21 13.24 -0.65
N PHE A 485 39.05 11.92 -0.76
CA PHE A 485 39.37 10.98 0.32
C PHE A 485 40.87 10.97 0.63
N ASN A 486 41.22 11.22 1.89
CA ASN A 486 42.59 11.24 2.39
C ASN A 486 42.63 11.01 3.91
N GLN A 487 41.90 10.00 4.39
CA GLN A 487 41.83 9.64 5.82
C GLN A 487 42.67 8.38 6.09
N PRO A 488 43.28 8.24 7.28
CA PRO A 488 44.09 7.08 7.65
C PRO A 488 43.29 5.78 7.57
N LEU A 489 43.96 4.70 7.15
CA LEU A 489 43.44 3.34 6.97
C LEU A 489 44.46 2.28 7.46
N ASP A 490 45.47 2.70 8.20
CA ASP A 490 46.60 1.89 8.65
C ASP A 490 46.20 0.81 9.66
N ASP A 491 45.08 0.98 10.37
CA ASP A 491 44.57 0.01 11.36
C ASP A 491 43.76 -1.14 10.74
N TRP A 492 43.45 -1.08 9.44
CA TRP A 492 42.64 -2.10 8.78
C TRP A 492 43.33 -3.47 8.71
N ASP A 493 42.63 -4.51 9.18
CA ASP A 493 43.02 -5.89 8.91
C ASP A 493 42.62 -6.27 7.48
N ILE A 494 43.63 -6.37 6.62
CA ILE A 494 43.46 -6.73 5.21
C ILE A 494 43.90 -8.17 4.89
N THR A 495 44.15 -9.01 5.89
CA THR A 495 44.75 -10.35 5.70
C THR A 495 43.84 -11.31 4.92
N HIS A 496 42.53 -11.13 5.00
CA HIS A 496 41.51 -11.91 4.28
C HIS A 496 41.12 -11.31 2.92
N VAL A 497 41.52 -10.06 2.63
CA VAL A 497 41.17 -9.39 1.39
C VAL A 497 41.88 -10.06 0.21
N ARG A 498 41.09 -10.49 -0.78
CA ARG A 498 41.59 -11.17 -2.00
C ARG A 498 41.65 -10.24 -3.19
N ASN A 499 40.85 -9.17 -3.21
CA ASN A 499 40.74 -8.27 -4.35
C ASN A 499 40.80 -6.80 -3.94
N MET A 500 41.84 -6.10 -4.39
CA MET A 500 42.03 -4.65 -4.22
C MET A 500 42.30 -3.97 -5.57
N TYR A 501 41.89 -4.61 -6.67
CA TYR A 501 42.15 -4.11 -8.00
C TYR A 501 41.58 -2.70 -8.15
N GLN A 502 42.45 -1.75 -8.54
CA GLN A 502 42.11 -0.33 -8.71
C GLN A 502 41.46 0.35 -7.48
N MET A 503 41.68 -0.14 -6.27
CA MET A 503 41.03 0.38 -5.04
C MET A 503 41.13 1.90 -4.89
N PHE A 504 42.31 2.50 -5.11
CA PHE A 504 42.56 3.96 -5.00
C PHE A 504 42.87 4.61 -6.35
N ALA A 505 42.59 3.95 -7.47
CA ALA A 505 42.91 4.54 -8.76
C ALA A 505 42.09 5.82 -8.96
N TYR A 506 42.77 6.88 -9.43
CA TYR A 506 42.24 8.25 -9.55
C TYR A 506 41.79 8.93 -8.23
N ALA A 507 42.10 8.37 -7.06
CA ALA A 507 41.88 9.03 -5.77
C ALA A 507 42.92 10.16 -5.57
N LYS A 508 42.66 11.33 -6.17
CA LYS A 508 43.64 12.41 -6.32
C LYS A 508 44.21 12.95 -5.02
N SER A 509 43.46 12.90 -3.92
CA SER A 509 43.91 13.46 -2.63
C SER A 509 44.61 12.45 -1.74
N PHE A 510 44.48 11.15 -2.03
CA PHE A 510 44.95 10.08 -1.14
C PHE A 510 46.48 10.05 -1.06
N ASN A 511 47.01 10.16 0.16
CA ASN A 511 48.42 10.15 0.49
C ASN A 511 48.63 9.73 1.95
N GLN A 512 48.12 8.55 2.31
CA GLN A 512 48.27 7.98 3.65
C GLN A 512 49.33 6.89 3.66
N ASP A 513 49.96 6.68 4.81
CA ASP A 513 50.90 5.57 4.99
C ASP A 513 50.13 4.25 5.12
N LEU A 514 50.51 3.27 4.31
CA LEU A 514 49.94 1.92 4.28
C LEU A 514 51.04 0.86 4.44
N SER A 515 52.22 1.25 4.94
CA SER A 515 53.38 0.36 5.09
C SER A 515 53.11 -0.86 5.99
N GLY A 516 52.12 -0.76 6.90
CA GLY A 516 51.67 -1.87 7.75
C GLY A 516 50.86 -2.96 7.02
N TRP A 517 50.33 -2.69 5.82
CA TRP A 517 49.44 -3.61 5.11
C TRP A 517 50.18 -4.83 4.53
N ARG A 518 49.69 -6.03 4.87
CA ARG A 518 50.21 -7.32 4.35
C ARG A 518 49.53 -7.75 3.05
N LEU A 519 50.00 -7.22 1.92
CA LEU A 519 49.34 -7.35 0.59
C LEU A 519 49.50 -8.70 -0.14
N HIS A 520 50.25 -9.67 0.40
CA HIS A 520 50.65 -10.89 -0.31
C HIS A 520 49.49 -11.78 -0.83
N ASN A 521 48.30 -11.67 -0.24
CA ASN A 521 47.11 -12.46 -0.60
C ASN A 521 46.12 -11.73 -1.51
N ALA A 522 46.34 -10.43 -1.76
CA ALA A 522 45.40 -9.56 -2.45
C ALA A 522 45.86 -9.26 -3.89
N ASN A 523 44.92 -9.24 -4.84
CA ASN A 523 45.16 -8.65 -6.15
C ASN A 523 45.21 -7.11 -6.03
N THR A 524 46.42 -6.55 -5.99
CA THR A 524 46.68 -5.10 -5.88
C THR A 524 46.98 -4.42 -7.23
N ARG A 525 46.68 -5.09 -8.35
CA ARG A 525 46.98 -4.55 -9.67
C ARG A 525 46.29 -3.19 -9.87
N CYS A 526 47.06 -2.23 -10.37
CA CYS A 526 46.61 -0.85 -10.63
C CYS A 526 45.98 -0.13 -9.42
N MET A 527 46.24 -0.58 -8.18
CA MET A 527 45.63 -0.03 -6.96
C MET A 527 45.76 1.49 -6.85
N PHE A 528 46.91 2.07 -7.22
CA PHE A 528 47.19 3.52 -7.16
C PHE A 528 47.28 4.18 -8.55
N PHE A 529 46.69 3.57 -9.58
CA PHE A 529 46.78 4.11 -10.94
C PHE A 529 46.21 5.54 -11.00
N GLN A 530 47.02 6.52 -11.39
CA GLN A 530 46.67 7.95 -11.39
C GLN A 530 46.28 8.56 -10.02
N ALA A 531 46.71 7.97 -8.91
CA ALA A 531 46.61 8.56 -7.57
C ALA A 531 47.77 9.57 -7.34
N ILE A 532 47.64 10.77 -7.91
CA ILE A 532 48.74 11.73 -8.07
C ILE A 532 49.43 12.24 -6.78
N LYS A 533 48.75 12.21 -5.62
CA LYS A 533 49.34 12.67 -4.35
C LYS A 533 50.06 11.57 -3.58
N MET A 534 49.89 10.31 -3.94
CA MET A 534 50.48 9.18 -3.20
C MET A 534 52.01 9.21 -3.31
N ARG A 535 52.67 9.55 -2.19
CA ARG A 535 54.14 9.52 -2.08
C ARG A 535 54.55 8.14 -1.58
N SER A 536 55.13 7.31 -2.46
CA SER A 536 55.65 5.99 -2.06
C SER A 536 56.81 6.14 -1.06
N PRO A 537 56.77 5.50 0.13
CA PRO A 537 57.89 5.51 1.07
C PRO A 537 59.05 4.57 0.72
N SER A 538 59.14 4.07 -0.52
CA SER A 538 60.19 3.17 -1.10
C SER A 538 59.97 1.65 -0.95
N PRO A 539 60.63 0.80 -1.79
CA PRO A 539 61.11 1.01 -3.15
C PRO A 539 60.10 0.48 -4.18
N LYS A 540 60.36 0.78 -5.45
CA LYS A 540 59.66 0.37 -6.69
C LYS A 540 59.41 -1.16 -6.86
N THR A 541 59.66 -1.97 -5.85
CA THR A 541 59.41 -3.42 -5.77
C THR A 541 58.07 -3.78 -5.14
N PHE A 542 57.51 -2.93 -4.25
CA PHE A 542 56.24 -3.20 -3.54
C PHE A 542 55.00 -3.22 -4.46
N PHE A 543 55.07 -2.54 -5.61
CA PHE A 543 53.96 -2.39 -6.57
C PHE A 543 54.29 -2.94 -7.97
N LYS A 544 55.20 -3.92 -8.09
CA LYS A 544 55.41 -4.64 -9.35
C LYS A 544 54.21 -5.54 -9.65
N SER A 545 53.08 -4.97 -10.10
CA SER A 545 52.12 -5.75 -10.86
C SER A 545 52.58 -5.79 -12.32
N ILE A 546 53.16 -6.92 -12.71
CA ILE A 546 53.40 -7.31 -14.10
C ILE A 546 52.03 -7.36 -14.80
N GLY A 547 51.79 -6.40 -15.71
CA GLY A 547 50.56 -6.26 -16.50
C GLY A 547 50.23 -4.79 -16.76
N SER A 548 50.01 -4.42 -18.02
CA SER A 548 49.63 -3.04 -18.36
C SER A 548 48.29 -2.71 -17.72
N CYS A 549 48.19 -1.54 -17.09
CA CYS A 549 46.93 -0.93 -16.65
C CYS A 549 46.15 -0.32 -17.85
N GLY A 550 46.32 -0.90 -19.04
CA GLY A 550 45.84 -0.40 -20.33
C GLY A 550 44.44 -0.88 -20.66
#